data_AF-A0A9P6PBD5-F1
#
_entry.id   AF-A0A9P6PBD5-F1
#
_cell.length_a   1.000
_cell.length_b   1.000
_cell.length_c   1.000
_cell.angle_alpha   90.00
_cell.angle_beta   90.00
_cell.angle_gamma   90.00
#
_symmetry.space_group_name_H-M   'P 1'
#
loop_
_entity.id
_entity.type
_entity.pdbx_description
1 polymer ?
#
loop_
_entity_poly.entity_id
_entity_poly.type
_entity_poly.pdbx_seq_one_letter_code
_entity_poly.pdbx_strand_id
1 'polypeptide(L)'
;MFAWMDKYEGAQSRWYILFNFVMLRLISFNMDYYWQCKKPRKEYKKKEDGASLTITDKERINIPCAESDYNVYNFLAYVLYTPLYLCGPIITFNDFVSQLHVPSSRITKRYVITYALRLAAVLLVIELFLHYMYVVAISKMKAWEGNTPLELSMIGYFNLVVIWMKLLIPWRFFRLWALADGIWTEENMIRCMSNNFSAQRFWKSWHRSFNRWTIR
;
A
#
# COMPACT_ATOMS: atom_id res chain seq x y z
N MET A 1 24.08 27.89 -8.48
CA MET A 1 23.74 28.69 -7.28
C MET A 1 23.28 27.84 -6.09
N PHE A 2 22.77 26.60 -6.27
CA PHE A 2 22.32 25.75 -5.15
C PHE A 2 23.10 24.42 -4.94
N ALA A 3 24.21 24.19 -5.65
CA ALA A 3 24.98 22.93 -5.58
C ALA A 3 25.54 22.57 -4.18
N TRP A 4 25.59 23.53 -3.25
CA TRP A 4 25.99 23.25 -1.86
C TRP A 4 24.90 22.50 -1.09
N MET A 5 23.63 22.64 -1.50
CA MET A 5 22.50 21.93 -0.88
C MET A 5 22.55 20.43 -1.16
N ASP A 6 23.16 20.01 -2.27
CA ASP A 6 23.32 18.60 -2.63
C ASP A 6 24.23 17.83 -1.66
N LYS A 7 25.00 18.53 -0.81
CA LYS A 7 25.78 17.93 0.28
C LYS A 7 24.93 17.52 1.48
N TYR A 8 23.70 18.02 1.57
CA TYR A 8 22.80 17.75 2.68
C TYR A 8 21.80 16.68 2.28
N GLU A 9 22.10 15.44 2.63
CA GLU A 9 21.23 14.27 2.39
C GLU A 9 19.98 14.27 3.30
N GLY A 10 19.93 15.16 4.30
CA GLY A 10 18.84 15.26 5.27
C GLY A 10 18.85 14.11 6.27
N ALA A 11 17.73 13.90 6.98
CA ALA A 11 17.59 12.82 7.96
C ALA A 11 17.55 11.42 7.32
N GLN A 12 17.25 11.33 6.02
CA GLN A 12 17.18 10.09 5.26
C GLN A 12 17.73 10.34 3.85
N SER A 13 18.85 9.71 3.51
CA SER A 13 19.58 9.98 2.26
C SER A 13 18.79 9.69 0.99
N ARG A 14 17.79 8.82 1.08
CA ARG A 14 16.92 8.43 -0.05
C ARG A 14 15.47 8.89 0.13
N TRP A 15 15.26 10.04 0.76
CA TRP A 15 13.92 10.61 1.02
C TRP A 15 13.05 10.70 -0.26
N TYR A 16 13.66 10.98 -1.41
CA TYR A 16 12.99 11.09 -2.71
C TYR A 16 12.27 9.79 -3.13
N ILE A 17 12.69 8.62 -2.63
CA ILE A 17 12.01 7.35 -2.92
C ILE A 17 10.66 7.29 -2.22
N LEU A 18 10.60 7.74 -0.96
CA LEU A 18 9.38 7.81 -0.17
C LEU A 18 8.47 8.92 -0.69
N PHE A 19 9.07 10.00 -1.21
CA PHE A 19 8.35 11.11 -1.83
C PHE A 19 7.48 10.68 -3.03
N ASN A 20 7.77 9.54 -3.68
CA ASN A 20 6.89 8.99 -4.72
C ASN A 20 5.47 8.71 -4.18
N PHE A 21 5.35 8.20 -2.95
CA PHE A 21 4.03 8.00 -2.32
C PHE A 21 3.35 9.34 -2.06
N VAL A 22 4.10 10.35 -1.61
CA VAL A 22 3.59 11.72 -1.43
C VAL A 22 3.07 12.30 -2.74
N MET A 23 3.81 12.15 -3.84
CA MET A 23 3.39 12.64 -5.16
C MET A 23 2.03 12.07 -5.58
N LEU A 24 1.80 10.77 -5.40
CA LEU A 24 0.50 10.15 -5.70
C LEU A 24 -0.63 10.75 -4.85
N ARG A 25 -0.35 11.11 -3.61
CA ARG A 25 -1.31 11.74 -2.69
C ARG A 25 -1.60 13.19 -3.09
N LEU A 26 -0.57 13.95 -3.46
CA LEU A 26 -0.73 15.30 -4.00
C LEU A 26 -1.62 15.29 -5.25
N ILE A 27 -1.37 14.36 -6.17
CA ILE A 27 -2.22 14.17 -7.36
C ILE A 27 -3.64 13.78 -6.93
N SER A 28 -3.79 12.82 -6.01
CA SER A 28 -5.12 12.38 -5.57
C SER A 28 -5.95 13.50 -4.95
N PHE A 29 -5.34 14.38 -4.14
CA PHE A 29 -6.04 15.53 -3.58
C PHE A 29 -6.56 16.46 -4.67
N ASN A 30 -5.71 16.81 -5.63
CA ASN A 30 -6.09 17.71 -6.74
C ASN A 30 -7.21 17.11 -7.61
N MET A 31 -7.12 15.81 -7.92
CA MET A 31 -8.16 15.11 -8.68
C MET A 31 -9.49 15.05 -7.91
N ASP A 32 -9.45 14.70 -6.62
CA ASP A 32 -10.63 14.62 -5.77
C ASP A 32 -11.30 15.99 -5.59
N TYR A 33 -10.50 17.07 -5.44
CA TYR A 33 -11.00 18.44 -5.37
C TYR A 33 -11.60 18.91 -6.71
N TYR A 34 -10.93 18.62 -7.83
CA TYR A 34 -11.46 18.93 -9.16
C TYR A 34 -12.83 18.26 -9.39
N TRP A 35 -12.98 16.99 -9.00
CA TRP A 35 -14.26 16.29 -9.14
C TRP A 35 -15.34 16.86 -8.22
N GLN A 36 -15.00 17.29 -7.00
CA GLN A 36 -15.93 18.02 -6.14
C GLN A 36 -16.43 19.31 -6.80
N CYS A 37 -15.56 20.06 -7.48
CA CYS A 37 -15.96 21.28 -8.19
C CYS A 37 -16.84 20.99 -9.43
N LYS A 38 -16.62 19.86 -10.11
CA LYS A 38 -17.39 19.47 -11.30
C LYS A 38 -18.75 18.87 -10.99
N LYS A 39 -18.81 18.04 -9.94
CA LYS A 39 -20.04 17.38 -9.49
C LYS A 39 -20.01 17.34 -7.96
N PRO A 40 -20.56 18.38 -7.29
CA PRO A 40 -20.57 18.45 -5.85
C PRO A 40 -21.29 17.26 -5.21
N ARG A 41 -20.85 16.89 -4.01
CA ARG A 41 -21.49 15.84 -3.18
C ARG A 41 -23.03 15.92 -3.15
N LYS A 42 -23.61 17.12 -3.14
CA LYS A 42 -25.08 17.35 -3.12
C LYS A 42 -25.81 16.74 -4.32
N GLU A 43 -25.13 16.61 -5.46
CA GLU A 43 -25.71 16.02 -6.68
C GLU A 43 -25.70 14.49 -6.67
N TYR A 44 -24.98 13.87 -5.73
CA TYR A 44 -25.05 12.43 -5.51
C TYR A 44 -26.31 12.13 -4.69
N LYS A 45 -27.44 11.89 -5.39
CA LYS A 45 -28.72 11.52 -4.76
C LYS A 45 -28.53 10.32 -3.82
N LYS A 46 -28.98 10.45 -2.57
CA LYS A 46 -29.19 9.30 -1.67
C LYS A 46 -30.17 8.35 -2.34
N LYS A 47 -29.78 7.11 -2.62
CA LYS A 47 -30.77 6.03 -2.72
C LYS A 47 -31.28 5.77 -1.30
N GLU A 48 -32.29 6.51 -0.88
CA GLU A 48 -33.08 6.16 0.31
C GLU A 48 -34.01 5.00 -0.05
N ASP A 49 -33.45 3.79 -0.12
CA ASP A 49 -34.20 2.54 -0.05
C ASP A 49 -33.75 1.81 1.21
N GLY A 50 -34.28 2.24 2.37
CA GLY A 50 -34.56 1.41 3.56
C GLY A 50 -33.53 0.42 4.14
N ALA A 51 -32.27 0.36 3.69
CA ALA A 51 -31.33 -0.68 4.10
C ALA A 51 -29.88 -0.16 4.26
N SER A 52 -29.46 -0.08 5.53
CA SER A 52 -28.10 0.07 6.05
C SER A 52 -27.41 1.44 5.93
N LEU A 53 -27.15 2.03 7.11
CA LEU A 53 -26.34 3.23 7.41
C LEU A 53 -24.84 3.12 7.04
N THR A 54 -24.45 2.19 6.16
CA THR A 54 -23.05 1.82 5.90
C THR A 54 -22.64 2.15 4.47
N ILE A 55 -21.88 3.24 4.30
CA ILE A 55 -21.27 3.61 3.02
C ILE A 55 -20.28 2.52 2.60
N THR A 56 -20.39 2.03 1.36
CA THR A 56 -19.47 1.01 0.82
C THR A 56 -18.09 1.59 0.52
N ASP A 57 -17.04 0.75 0.50
CA ASP A 57 -15.68 1.23 0.19
C ASP A 57 -15.59 1.94 -1.18
N LYS A 58 -16.40 1.49 -2.15
CA LYS A 58 -16.45 2.08 -3.49
C LYS A 58 -17.12 3.46 -3.47
N GLU A 59 -18.14 3.63 -2.63
CA GLU A 59 -18.83 4.92 -2.47
C GLU A 59 -17.94 5.93 -1.75
N ARG A 60 -17.18 5.54 -0.71
CA ARG A 60 -16.24 6.43 -0.02
C ARG A 60 -15.19 7.03 -0.96
N ILE A 61 -14.76 6.26 -1.96
CA ILE A 61 -13.79 6.71 -2.96
C ILE A 61 -14.46 7.64 -4.00
N ASN A 62 -15.65 7.28 -4.50
CA ASN A 62 -16.27 7.95 -5.65
C ASN A 62 -17.16 9.13 -5.30
N ILE A 63 -17.71 9.17 -4.08
CA ILE A 63 -18.51 10.29 -3.60
C ILE A 63 -17.55 11.32 -3.02
N PRO A 64 -17.52 12.56 -3.54
CA PRO A 64 -16.71 13.62 -2.97
C PRO A 64 -17.03 13.93 -1.51
N CYS A 65 -16.04 14.44 -0.78
CA CYS A 65 -16.24 14.92 0.60
C CYS A 65 -17.03 16.24 0.62
N ALA A 66 -17.35 16.76 1.81
CA ALA A 66 -17.95 18.09 1.86
C ALA A 66 -16.93 19.14 1.40
N GLU A 67 -17.39 20.26 0.84
CA GLU A 67 -16.49 21.31 0.35
C GLU A 67 -15.57 21.85 1.45
N SER A 68 -16.09 21.97 2.68
CA SER A 68 -15.34 22.35 3.88
C SER A 68 -14.18 21.39 4.22
N ASP A 69 -14.23 20.14 3.76
CA ASP A 69 -13.21 19.15 4.04
C ASP A 69 -11.96 19.33 3.17
N TYR A 70 -12.06 20.02 2.04
CA TYR A 70 -10.94 20.33 1.15
C TYR A 70 -10.18 21.57 1.66
N ASN A 71 -9.60 21.43 2.86
CA ASN A 71 -8.84 22.48 3.53
C ASN A 71 -7.38 22.05 3.78
N VAL A 72 -6.55 23.01 4.18
CA VAL A 72 -5.10 22.81 4.40
C VAL A 72 -4.82 21.79 5.52
N TYR A 73 -5.65 21.74 6.56
CA TYR A 73 -5.45 20.82 7.68
C TYR A 73 -5.66 19.36 7.25
N ASN A 74 -6.77 19.06 6.58
CA ASN A 74 -7.04 17.73 6.04
C ASN A 74 -6.05 17.35 4.95
N PHE A 75 -5.62 18.31 4.12
CA PHE A 75 -4.58 18.10 3.12
C PHE A 75 -3.25 17.68 3.76
N LEU A 76 -2.78 18.41 4.77
CA LEU A 76 -1.54 18.08 5.48
C LEU A 76 -1.67 16.77 6.25
N ALA A 77 -2.79 16.56 6.95
CA ALA A 77 -3.07 15.32 7.66
C ALA A 77 -3.07 14.11 6.72
N TYR A 78 -3.66 14.26 5.52
CA TYR A 78 -3.53 13.27 4.47
C TYR A 78 -2.06 13.14 4.08
N VAL A 79 -1.45 14.10 3.39
CA VAL A 79 -0.11 13.97 2.79
C VAL A 79 0.96 13.44 3.78
N LEU A 80 0.95 13.93 5.02
CA LEU A 80 1.94 13.62 6.05
C LEU A 80 1.60 12.40 6.92
N TYR A 81 0.48 11.72 6.67
CA TYR A 81 0.11 10.53 7.44
C TYR A 81 1.18 9.44 7.31
N THR A 82 1.94 9.22 8.38
CA THR A 82 3.18 8.43 8.43
C THR A 82 3.10 7.05 7.80
N PRO A 83 2.12 6.17 8.14
CA PRO A 83 2.12 4.82 7.60
C PRO A 83 1.99 4.80 6.07
N LEU A 84 1.22 5.74 5.48
CA LEU A 84 0.99 5.80 4.03
C LEU A 84 2.01 6.69 3.31
N TYR A 85 2.70 7.57 4.04
CA TYR A 85 3.85 8.33 3.54
C TYR A 85 5.04 7.42 3.26
N LEU A 86 5.33 6.47 4.16
CA LEU A 86 6.54 5.64 4.08
C LEU A 86 6.41 4.55 3.01
N CYS A 87 5.57 3.55 3.24
CA CYS A 87 5.38 2.44 2.30
C CYS A 87 4.03 1.75 2.49
N GLY A 88 3.02 2.49 2.96
CA GLY A 88 1.68 1.98 3.14
C GLY A 88 0.90 1.86 1.82
N PRO A 89 -0.26 1.20 1.85
CA PRO A 89 -1.11 1.13 0.68
C PRO A 89 -1.64 2.51 0.26
N ILE A 90 -1.76 2.73 -1.05
CA ILE A 90 -2.22 4.01 -1.60
C ILE A 90 -3.75 4.08 -1.49
N ILE A 91 -4.23 5.12 -0.82
CA ILE A 91 -5.65 5.47 -0.73
C ILE A 91 -5.85 6.90 -1.23
N THR A 92 -7.06 7.22 -1.65
CA THR A 92 -7.41 8.53 -2.19
C THR A 92 -7.73 9.53 -1.07
N PHE A 93 -7.76 10.82 -1.37
CA PHE A 93 -8.08 11.84 -0.37
C PHE A 93 -9.51 11.66 0.15
N ASN A 94 -10.47 11.44 -0.76
CA ASN A 94 -11.87 11.20 -0.38
C ASN A 94 -12.03 9.99 0.56
N ASP A 95 -11.34 8.88 0.27
CA ASP A 95 -11.42 7.68 1.11
C ASP A 95 -10.79 7.93 2.48
N PHE A 96 -9.63 8.60 2.55
CA PHE A 96 -9.00 8.95 3.82
C PHE A 96 -9.89 9.82 4.70
N VAL A 97 -10.39 10.94 4.16
CA VAL A 97 -11.22 11.87 4.93
C VAL A 97 -12.57 11.27 5.27
N SER A 98 -13.17 10.47 4.37
CA SER A 98 -14.42 9.76 4.68
C SER A 98 -14.24 8.81 5.88
N GLN A 99 -13.09 8.16 6.01
CA GLN A 99 -12.79 7.26 7.12
C GLN A 99 -12.53 7.98 8.45
N LEU A 100 -12.02 9.21 8.41
CA LEU A 100 -11.90 10.04 9.63
C LEU A 100 -13.27 10.40 10.21
N HIS A 101 -14.27 10.62 9.35
CA HIS A 101 -15.63 10.91 9.78
C HIS A 101 -16.40 9.65 10.18
N VAL A 102 -16.29 8.60 9.36
CA VAL A 102 -16.99 7.32 9.56
C VAL A 102 -15.97 6.18 9.45
N PRO A 103 -15.39 5.76 10.59
CA PRO A 103 -14.44 4.65 10.62
C PRO A 103 -15.04 3.37 10.03
N SER A 104 -14.20 2.55 9.39
CA SER A 104 -14.69 1.29 8.82
C SER A 104 -15.07 0.30 9.92
N SER A 105 -16.31 -0.18 9.89
CA SER A 105 -16.81 -1.25 10.77
C SER A 105 -16.06 -2.59 10.64
N ARG A 106 -15.25 -2.75 9.58
CA ARG A 106 -14.41 -3.95 9.38
C ARG A 106 -13.20 -3.98 10.31
N ILE A 107 -12.78 -2.84 10.84
CA ILE A 107 -11.64 -2.75 11.75
C ILE A 107 -12.11 -3.10 13.16
N THR A 108 -11.93 -4.37 13.52
CA THR A 108 -12.16 -4.84 14.88
C THR A 108 -10.82 -5.15 15.56
N LYS A 109 -10.73 -5.04 16.89
CA LYS A 109 -9.52 -5.40 17.64
C LYS A 109 -9.04 -6.82 17.30
N ARG A 110 -9.99 -7.77 17.17
CA ARG A 110 -9.72 -9.15 16.75
C ARG A 110 -9.08 -9.21 15.36
N TYR A 111 -9.57 -8.42 14.41
CA TYR A 111 -9.00 -8.36 13.06
C TYR A 111 -7.57 -7.81 13.07
N VAL A 112 -7.32 -6.72 13.79
CA VAL A 112 -5.98 -6.12 13.92
C VAL A 112 -4.99 -7.11 14.57
N ILE A 113 -5.38 -7.77 15.67
CA ILE A 113 -4.53 -8.79 16.33
C ILE A 113 -4.26 -9.97 15.40
N THR A 114 -5.28 -10.49 14.71
CA THR A 114 -5.11 -11.59 13.76
C THR A 114 -4.17 -11.20 12.61
N TYR A 115 -4.25 -9.94 12.17
CA TYR A 115 -3.36 -9.42 11.13
C TYR A 115 -1.92 -9.23 11.63
N ALA A 116 -1.72 -8.79 12.88
CA ALA A 116 -0.41 -8.72 13.52
C ALA A 116 0.24 -10.10 13.67
N LEU A 117 -0.51 -11.10 14.11
CA LEU A 117 -0.05 -12.50 14.16
C LEU A 117 0.33 -13.02 12.77
N ARG A 118 -0.44 -12.66 11.74
CA ARG A 118 -0.12 -13.00 10.35
C ARG A 118 1.20 -12.35 9.88
N LEU A 119 1.46 -11.10 10.26
CA LEU A 119 2.74 -10.44 9.96
C LEU A 119 3.91 -11.13 10.68
N ALA A 120 3.75 -11.44 11.97
CA ALA A 120 4.74 -12.17 12.75
C ALA A 120 5.05 -13.55 12.12
N ALA A 121 4.02 -14.27 11.67
CA ALA A 121 4.21 -15.54 10.96
C ALA A 121 4.99 -15.37 9.65
N VAL A 122 4.74 -14.31 8.86
CA VAL A 122 5.52 -14.04 7.65
C VAL A 122 6.98 -13.69 7.97
N LEU A 123 7.23 -12.93 9.03
CA LEU A 123 8.58 -12.62 9.51
C LEU A 123 9.32 -13.90 9.93
N LEU A 124 8.67 -14.79 10.67
CA LEU A 124 9.25 -16.09 11.03
C LEU A 124 9.55 -16.94 9.79
N VAL A 125 8.63 -16.96 8.80
CA VAL A 125 8.82 -17.73 7.56
C VAL A 125 10.01 -17.22 6.76
N ILE A 126 10.19 -15.91 6.59
CA ILE A 126 11.37 -15.41 5.87
C ILE A 126 12.66 -15.70 6.64
N GLU A 127 12.64 -15.65 7.97
CA GLU A 127 13.80 -15.95 8.81
C GLU A 127 14.21 -17.42 8.65
N LEU A 128 13.26 -18.34 8.79
CA LEU A 128 13.50 -19.77 8.57
C LEU A 128 13.95 -20.05 7.13
N PHE A 129 13.34 -19.41 6.15
CA PHE A 129 13.71 -19.57 4.74
C PHE A 129 15.16 -19.12 4.50
N LEU A 130 15.57 -17.97 5.02
CA LEU A 130 16.94 -17.47 4.87
C LEU A 130 17.95 -18.30 5.64
N HIS A 131 17.55 -18.89 6.78
CA HIS A 131 18.40 -19.76 7.57
C HIS A 131 18.68 -21.09 6.86
N TYR A 132 17.67 -21.71 6.26
CA TYR A 132 17.81 -23.03 5.63
C TYR A 132 18.12 -22.99 4.13
N MET A 133 17.80 -21.90 3.43
CA MET A 133 18.00 -21.77 1.98
C MET A 133 18.91 -20.61 1.63
N TYR A 134 20.18 -20.94 1.38
CA TYR A 134 21.27 -20.00 1.10
C TYR A 134 21.26 -19.42 -0.33
N VAL A 135 20.12 -19.43 -1.02
CA VAL A 135 19.99 -18.99 -2.43
C VAL A 135 20.42 -17.55 -2.66
N VAL A 136 20.27 -16.69 -1.64
CA VAL A 136 20.72 -15.30 -1.68
C VAL A 136 22.24 -15.21 -1.58
N ALA A 137 22.86 -16.03 -0.72
CA ALA A 137 24.31 -16.07 -0.55
C ALA A 137 24.99 -16.65 -1.80
N ILE A 138 24.48 -17.78 -2.30
CA ILE A 138 24.91 -18.38 -3.57
C ILE A 138 24.83 -17.33 -4.70
N SER A 139 23.73 -16.59 -4.76
CA SER A 139 23.53 -15.59 -5.80
C SER A 139 24.52 -14.42 -5.73
N LYS A 140 24.77 -13.90 -4.53
CA LYS A 140 25.74 -12.82 -4.29
C LYS A 140 27.18 -13.24 -4.60
N MET A 141 27.54 -14.47 -4.25
CA MET A 141 28.87 -15.02 -4.47
C MET A 141 29.06 -15.56 -5.90
N LYS A 142 27.99 -15.60 -6.71
CA LYS A 142 27.98 -16.23 -8.04
C LYS A 142 28.46 -17.69 -7.99
N ALA A 143 28.21 -18.37 -6.89
CA ALA A 143 28.72 -19.71 -6.59
C ALA A 143 27.82 -20.79 -7.21
N TRP A 144 27.65 -20.74 -8.53
CA TRP A 144 26.80 -21.68 -9.28
C TRP A 144 27.56 -22.40 -10.42
N GLU A 145 28.90 -22.39 -10.36
CA GLU A 145 29.73 -23.14 -11.30
C GLU A 145 29.49 -24.65 -11.15
N GLY A 146 29.28 -25.34 -12.27
CA GLY A 146 28.97 -26.77 -12.28
C GLY A 146 27.50 -27.12 -12.02
N ASN A 147 26.64 -26.14 -11.72
CA ASN A 147 25.21 -26.40 -11.57
C ASN A 147 24.56 -26.76 -12.91
N THR A 148 23.59 -27.68 -12.85
CA THR A 148 22.74 -27.98 -14.01
C THR A 148 21.80 -26.81 -14.32
N PRO A 149 21.26 -26.72 -15.55
CA PRO A 149 20.27 -25.69 -15.89
C PRO A 149 19.05 -25.68 -14.95
N LEU A 150 18.63 -26.85 -14.47
CA LEU A 150 17.52 -26.98 -13.53
C LEU A 150 17.87 -26.38 -12.16
N GLU A 151 19.04 -26.71 -11.60
CA GLU A 151 19.50 -26.15 -10.33
C GLU A 151 19.65 -24.63 -10.40
N LEU A 152 20.24 -24.13 -11.49
CA LEU A 152 20.36 -22.70 -11.73
C LEU A 152 18.98 -22.01 -11.78
N SER A 153 17.98 -22.66 -12.40
CA SER A 153 16.61 -22.16 -12.42
C SER A 153 15.99 -22.11 -11.02
N MET A 154 16.29 -23.07 -10.15
CA MET A 154 15.81 -23.10 -8.76
C MET A 154 16.44 -21.98 -7.92
N ILE A 155 17.75 -21.73 -8.10
CA ILE A 155 18.44 -20.60 -7.46
C ILE A 155 17.75 -19.28 -7.85
N GLY A 156 17.47 -19.09 -9.14
CA GLY A 156 16.76 -17.90 -9.63
C GLY A 156 15.35 -17.77 -9.06
N TYR A 157 14.57 -18.85 -9.12
CA TYR A 157 13.19 -18.89 -8.63
C TYR A 157 13.08 -18.55 -7.13
N PHE A 158 13.89 -19.18 -6.28
CA PHE A 158 13.83 -18.91 -4.84
C PHE A 158 14.38 -17.53 -4.47
N ASN A 159 15.30 -16.97 -5.25
CA ASN A 159 15.68 -15.56 -5.10
C ASN A 159 14.50 -14.62 -5.37
N LEU A 160 13.66 -14.92 -6.37
CA LEU A 160 12.44 -14.15 -6.63
C LEU A 160 11.43 -14.28 -5.47
N VAL A 161 11.31 -15.47 -4.86
CA VAL A 161 10.50 -15.67 -3.65
C VAL A 161 11.00 -14.80 -2.49
N VAL A 162 12.31 -14.70 -2.28
CA VAL A 162 12.89 -13.82 -1.25
C VAL A 162 12.59 -12.35 -1.54
N ILE A 163 12.74 -11.91 -2.79
CA ILE A 163 12.41 -10.52 -3.19
C ILE A 163 10.93 -10.23 -2.92
N TRP A 164 10.03 -11.17 -3.28
CA TRP A 164 8.61 -11.05 -2.99
C TRP A 164 8.33 -10.91 -1.49
N MET A 165 8.96 -11.73 -0.63
CA MET A 165 8.79 -11.61 0.83
C MET A 165 9.35 -10.29 1.38
N LYS A 166 10.49 -9.82 0.87
CA LYS A 166 11.10 -8.54 1.25
C LYS A 166 10.20 -7.33 0.96
N LEU A 167 9.36 -7.41 -0.08
CA LEU A 167 8.37 -6.37 -0.39
C LEU A 167 7.07 -6.56 0.41
N LEU A 168 6.66 -7.82 0.62
CA LEU A 168 5.47 -8.15 1.39
C LEU A 168 5.53 -7.61 2.83
N ILE A 169 6.68 -7.76 3.49
CA ILE A 169 6.82 -7.44 4.92
C ILE A 169 6.59 -5.95 5.21
N PRO A 170 7.31 -4.99 4.59
CA PRO A 170 7.05 -3.57 4.78
C PRO A 170 5.61 -3.19 4.49
N TRP A 171 5.04 -3.66 3.37
CA TRP A 171 3.66 -3.36 3.01
C TRP A 171 2.65 -3.84 4.04
N ARG A 172 2.84 -5.04 4.58
CA ARG A 172 2.00 -5.56 5.66
C ARG A 172 2.20 -4.81 6.96
N PHE A 173 3.44 -4.43 7.29
CA PHE A 173 3.73 -3.65 8.49
C PHE A 173 3.04 -2.27 8.45
N PHE A 174 3.23 -1.49 7.39
CA PHE A 174 2.60 -0.17 7.27
C PHE A 174 1.08 -0.26 7.14
N ARG A 175 0.55 -1.33 6.52
CA ARG A 175 -0.87 -1.61 6.57
C ARG A 175 -1.36 -1.92 7.99
N LEU A 176 -0.64 -2.74 8.75
CA LEU A 176 -1.00 -3.04 10.16
C LEU A 176 -1.03 -1.76 10.99
N TRP A 177 -0.05 -0.88 10.80
CA TRP A 177 -0.02 0.44 11.45
C TRP A 177 -1.27 1.25 11.09
N ALA A 178 -1.57 1.42 9.79
CA ALA A 178 -2.77 2.14 9.38
C ALA A 178 -4.07 1.55 9.97
N LEU A 179 -4.16 0.22 10.05
CA LEU A 179 -5.31 -0.45 10.67
C LEU A 179 -5.40 -0.24 12.18
N ALA A 180 -4.26 -0.19 12.88
CA ALA A 180 -4.21 0.10 14.30
C ALA A 180 -4.70 1.54 14.59
N ASP A 181 -4.40 2.47 13.67
CA ASP A 181 -4.87 3.86 13.69
C ASP A 181 -6.34 4.02 13.24
N GLY A 182 -7.02 2.93 12.88
CA GLY A 182 -8.43 2.95 12.46
C GLY A 182 -8.67 3.31 10.99
N ILE A 183 -7.62 3.36 10.17
CA ILE A 183 -7.71 3.58 8.73
C ILE A 183 -7.66 2.24 7.98
N TRP A 184 -8.77 1.92 7.31
CA TRP A 184 -8.90 0.77 6.44
C TRP A 184 -8.14 1.00 5.14
N THR A 185 -7.13 0.17 4.92
CA THR A 185 -6.40 0.11 3.65
C THR A 185 -6.44 -1.28 3.04
N GLU A 186 -6.37 -1.35 1.71
CA GLU A 186 -6.32 -2.62 0.98
C GLU A 186 -4.95 -3.32 1.15
N GLU A 187 -4.93 -4.64 1.03
CA GLU A 187 -3.70 -5.42 1.03
C GLU A 187 -2.99 -5.27 -0.33
N ASN A 188 -1.70 -4.93 -0.32
CA ASN A 188 -0.91 -4.73 -1.54
C ASN A 188 -0.55 -6.05 -2.23
N MET A 189 -0.45 -7.13 -1.46
CA MET A 189 -0.07 -8.45 -1.94
C MET A 189 -1.08 -9.49 -1.49
N ILE A 190 -2.05 -9.74 -2.36
CA ILE A 190 -3.17 -10.65 -2.07
C ILE A 190 -2.87 -12.12 -2.34
N ARG A 191 -1.82 -12.41 -3.12
CA ARG A 191 -1.44 -13.77 -3.55
C ARG A 191 0.07 -13.98 -3.45
N CYS A 192 0.46 -15.23 -3.25
CA CYS A 192 1.84 -15.66 -3.43
C CYS A 192 2.25 -15.46 -4.90
N MET A 193 3.51 -15.10 -5.14
CA MET A 193 4.08 -14.96 -6.49
C MET A 193 3.80 -16.19 -7.35
N SER A 194 3.99 -17.38 -6.79
CA SER A 194 3.85 -18.67 -7.46
C SER A 194 2.39 -19.10 -7.69
N ASN A 195 1.41 -18.37 -7.13
CA ASN A 195 -0.01 -18.67 -7.27
C ASN A 195 -0.70 -17.67 -8.21
N ASN A 196 -0.16 -17.56 -9.44
CA ASN A 196 -0.73 -16.72 -10.50
C ASN A 196 -0.78 -17.48 -11.82
N PHE A 197 -1.99 -17.71 -12.32
CA PHE A 197 -2.24 -18.42 -13.59
C PHE A 197 -2.18 -17.53 -14.84
N SER A 198 -2.02 -16.20 -14.66
CA SER A 198 -1.86 -15.28 -15.78
C SER A 198 -1.13 -14.00 -15.35
N ALA A 199 -0.43 -13.37 -16.30
CA ALA A 199 0.25 -12.09 -16.08
C ALA A 199 -0.72 -10.99 -15.64
N GLN A 200 -1.93 -10.95 -16.19
CA GLN A 200 -2.95 -9.98 -15.80
C GLN A 200 -3.38 -10.17 -14.33
N ARG A 201 -3.54 -11.42 -13.86
CA ARG A 201 -3.88 -11.70 -12.46
C ARG A 201 -2.74 -11.34 -11.52
N PHE A 202 -1.50 -11.56 -11.94
CA PHE A 202 -0.32 -11.13 -11.20
C PHE A 202 -0.35 -9.61 -10.98
N TRP A 203 -0.48 -8.79 -12.03
CA TRP A 203 -0.46 -7.32 -11.90
C TRP A 203 -1.67 -6.73 -11.17
N LYS A 204 -2.83 -7.40 -11.21
CA LYS A 204 -4.00 -7.02 -10.37
C LYS A 204 -3.80 -7.36 -8.88
N SER A 205 -2.90 -8.30 -8.59
CA SER A 205 -2.65 -8.81 -7.24
C SER A 205 -1.39 -8.24 -6.60
N TRP A 206 -0.46 -7.78 -7.42
CA TRP A 206 0.82 -7.19 -7.05
C TRP A 206 0.68 -5.67 -6.91
N HIS A 207 1.08 -5.13 -5.76
CA HIS A 207 0.93 -3.70 -5.45
C HIS A 207 -0.49 -3.19 -5.77
N ARG A 208 -1.48 -3.94 -5.30
CA ARG A 208 -2.90 -3.79 -5.69
C ARG A 208 -3.46 -2.39 -5.46
N SER A 209 -3.04 -1.69 -4.41
CA SER A 209 -3.52 -0.33 -4.14
C SER A 209 -3.13 0.66 -5.24
N PHE A 210 -1.88 0.57 -5.72
CA PHE A 210 -1.41 1.36 -6.86
C PHE A 210 -2.14 1.00 -8.15
N ASN A 211 -2.30 -0.29 -8.44
CA ASN A 211 -3.04 -0.71 -9.63
C ASN A 211 -4.48 -0.16 -9.64
N ARG A 212 -5.17 -0.20 -8.49
CA ARG A 212 -6.51 0.38 -8.35
C ARG A 212 -6.52 1.91 -8.46
N TRP A 213 -5.49 2.57 -7.94
CA TRP A 213 -5.33 4.02 -8.04
C TRP A 213 -5.12 4.46 -9.49
N THR A 214 -4.33 3.72 -10.28
CA THR A 214 -4.06 4.03 -11.69
C THR A 214 -5.25 3.82 -12.62
N ILE A 215 -6.11 2.84 -12.33
CA ILE A 215 -7.27 2.50 -13.19
C ILE A 215 -8.51 3.37 -12.86
N ARG A 216 -8.48 4.11 -11.76
CA ARG A 216 -9.54 5.04 -11.36
C ARG A 216 -9.64 6.20 -12.35
#